data_AF-A0AA38H257-F1
#
_entry.id   AF-A0AA38H257-F1
#
_cell.length_a   1.000
_cell.length_b   1.000
_cell.length_c   1.000
_cell.angle_alpha   90.00
_cell.angle_beta   90.00
_cell.angle_gamma   90.00
#
_symmetry.space_group_name_H-M   'P 1'
#
loop_
_entity.id
_entity.type
_entity.pdbx_description
1 polymer ?
#
loop_
_entity_poly.entity_id
_entity_poly.type
_entity_poly.pdbx_seq_one_letter_code
_entity_poly.pdbx_strand_id
1 'polypeptide(L)'
;MAAPPRMLLLNGGGNEAFVALPTTYDKAVQAAADKFTIPKNDIRLSCAASDMPWIGAYVNSPQVFITDNDSYYYACAQKAVVRLTVINLKAGEATAAAPATGGGAPAKGGAPAGGGGGGAAPAKAEKTAEVSLTCETAAGKTVSMSGTVAGDLANGPPAGQYLGTLTVEDKTAKQKFVGKALGPNDILTKFVIHDQATARLLCRPRSIQPKLDILSRTDTGVEVSYSLTDWQVLTAYPMTSLSSESGQTRIRWFAQVGAGGRVTDLLTGTESSGLFMDILPTSKPAPAAVEPEGPLLPAWPDIRPINAFCLPQSLFIPHIDRILTALGVPVEGRTSMITSWLPSLMRHKNIAYRLLSPAQLEPSISLRIIPPPEVLVRIFVLFRGVPDAEVGEWHDRGLLHAEAGLDWKDAIGWDVNVGDESKFRVIEYAFMEVHN
;
A
#
# COMPACT_ATOMS: atom_id res chain seq x y z
N MET A 1 0.49 -8.56 36.70
CA MET A 1 0.71 -7.88 35.40
C MET A 1 0.33 -6.42 35.57
N ALA A 2 1.23 -5.49 35.30
CA ALA A 2 0.90 -4.06 35.34
C ALA A 2 -0.06 -3.73 34.18
N ALA A 3 -1.06 -2.89 34.42
CA ALA A 3 -1.94 -2.42 33.35
C ALA A 3 -1.10 -1.62 32.32
N PRO A 4 -1.38 -1.74 31.01
CA PRO A 4 -0.65 -1.00 29.99
C PRO A 4 -0.73 0.51 30.26
N PRO A 5 0.36 1.27 29.98
CA PRO A 5 0.38 2.70 30.20
C PRO A 5 -0.70 3.38 29.37
N ARG A 6 -1.50 4.25 30.00
CA ARG A 6 -2.55 5.02 29.34
C ARG A 6 -1.92 6.16 28.57
N MET A 7 -2.50 6.54 27.44
CA MET A 7 -1.95 7.54 26.52
C MET A 7 -2.93 8.69 26.22
N LEU A 8 -2.37 9.82 25.81
CA LEU A 8 -3.10 11.02 25.39
C LEU A 8 -2.67 11.40 23.96
N LEU A 9 -3.64 11.45 23.05
CA LEU A 9 -3.52 11.99 21.71
C LEU A 9 -4.07 13.42 21.68
N LEU A 10 -3.21 14.37 21.35
CA LEU A 10 -3.52 15.79 21.20
C LEU A 10 -3.63 16.11 19.71
N ASN A 11 -4.71 16.75 19.27
CA ASN A 11 -4.91 17.16 17.88
C ASN A 11 -5.11 18.69 17.80
N GLY A 12 -4.29 19.40 17.03
CA GLY A 12 -4.39 20.86 16.88
C GLY A 12 -3.68 21.38 15.63
N GLY A 13 -4.29 22.35 14.95
CA GLY A 13 -3.67 23.01 13.79
C GLY A 13 -3.30 22.07 12.64
N GLY A 14 -4.05 20.98 12.45
CA GLY A 14 -3.76 19.95 11.45
C GLY A 14 -2.68 18.92 11.85
N ASN A 15 -2.10 19.06 13.04
CA ASN A 15 -1.09 18.14 13.57
C ASN A 15 -1.63 17.31 14.73
N GLU A 16 -1.05 16.13 14.94
CA GLU A 16 -1.34 15.26 16.08
C GLU A 16 -0.06 14.97 16.87
N ALA A 17 -0.16 14.91 18.19
CA ALA A 17 0.93 14.57 19.10
C ALA A 17 0.48 13.54 20.13
N PHE A 18 1.32 12.54 20.39
CA PHE A 18 1.04 11.47 21.33
C PHE A 18 1.96 11.58 22.55
N VAL A 19 1.40 11.47 23.76
CA VAL A 19 2.14 11.54 25.03
C VAL A 19 1.58 10.52 26.02
N ALA A 20 2.38 10.12 27.01
CA ALA A 20 1.88 9.35 28.15
C ALA A 20 0.77 10.16 28.85
N LEU A 21 -0.35 9.50 29.18
CA LEU A 21 -1.54 10.16 29.73
C LEU A 21 -1.16 10.93 31.00
N PRO A 22 -1.20 12.27 30.96
CA PRO A 22 -0.85 13.07 32.11
C PRO A 22 -1.78 12.81 33.29
N THR A 23 -1.23 12.88 34.51
CA THR A 23 -2.01 12.62 35.73
C THR A 23 -2.96 13.77 36.10
N THR A 24 -2.77 14.95 35.51
CA THR A 24 -3.53 16.17 35.81
C THR A 24 -3.76 16.99 34.54
N TYR A 25 -4.81 17.80 34.56
CA TYR A 25 -5.15 18.74 33.49
C TYR A 25 -3.98 19.67 33.17
N ASP A 26 -3.36 20.26 34.19
CA ASP A 26 -2.22 21.17 34.01
C ASP A 26 -1.04 20.55 33.25
N LYS A 27 -0.75 19.27 33.52
CA LYS A 27 0.31 18.54 32.80
C LYS A 27 -0.12 18.21 31.37
N ALA A 28 -1.40 18.00 31.11
CA ALA A 28 -1.92 17.84 29.75
C ALA A 28 -1.85 19.14 28.95
N VAL A 29 -2.17 20.28 29.56
CA VAL A 29 -1.99 21.60 28.93
C VAL A 29 -0.50 21.87 28.69
N GLN A 30 0.38 21.53 29.63
CA GLN A 30 1.83 21.67 29.43
C GLN A 30 2.31 20.78 28.28
N ALA A 31 1.89 19.53 28.21
CA ALA A 31 2.23 18.64 27.09
C ALA A 31 1.75 19.20 25.74
N ALA A 32 0.56 19.81 25.70
CA ALA A 32 0.07 20.51 24.51
C ALA A 32 0.92 21.76 24.18
N ALA A 33 1.32 22.54 25.17
CA ALA A 33 2.20 23.69 24.99
C ALA A 33 3.53 23.28 24.36
N ASP A 34 4.15 22.23 24.90
CA ASP A 34 5.44 21.72 24.44
C ASP A 34 5.35 21.13 23.02
N LYS A 35 4.26 20.42 22.71
CA LYS A 35 4.10 19.73 21.41
C LYS A 35 3.67 20.64 20.26
N PHE A 36 2.90 21.68 20.55
CA PHE A 36 2.36 22.59 19.53
C PHE A 36 3.04 23.97 19.55
N THR A 37 4.00 24.18 20.46
CA THR A 37 4.72 25.46 20.62
C THR A 37 3.77 26.64 20.85
N ILE A 38 2.71 26.40 21.64
CA ILE A 38 1.71 27.42 22.01
C ILE A 38 1.93 27.78 23.48
N PRO A 39 1.92 29.06 23.88
CA PRO A 39 1.99 29.43 25.29
C PRO A 39 0.87 28.76 26.09
N LYS A 40 1.20 28.20 27.27
CA LYS A 40 0.25 27.46 28.12
C LYS A 40 -1.06 28.22 28.37
N ASN A 41 -0.98 29.54 28.58
CA ASN A 41 -2.13 30.40 28.85
C ASN A 41 -3.07 30.59 27.66
N ASP A 42 -2.60 30.25 26.45
CA ASP A 42 -3.33 30.42 25.20
C ASP A 42 -3.93 29.09 24.70
N ILE A 43 -3.84 28.03 25.51
CA ILE A 43 -4.34 26.69 25.17
C ILE A 43 -5.63 26.41 25.91
N ARG A 44 -6.60 25.87 25.18
CA ARG A 44 -7.74 25.17 25.75
C ARG A 44 -7.86 23.78 25.16
N LEU A 45 -8.16 22.79 26.00
CA LEU A 45 -8.40 21.42 25.55
C LEU A 45 -9.91 21.16 25.41
N SER A 46 -10.30 20.41 24.40
CA SER A 46 -11.67 19.90 24.24
C SER A 46 -11.69 18.43 23.83
N CYS A 47 -12.84 17.78 23.94
CA CYS A 47 -13.08 16.45 23.36
C CYS A 47 -14.49 16.39 22.78
N ALA A 48 -14.81 15.35 22.01
CA ALA A 48 -16.18 15.15 21.52
C ALA A 48 -17.11 14.85 22.70
N ALA A 49 -18.34 15.35 22.66
CA ALA A 49 -19.33 15.05 23.71
C ALA A 49 -19.60 13.54 23.81
N SER A 50 -19.59 12.82 22.67
CA SER A 50 -19.68 11.35 22.62
C SER A 50 -18.58 10.64 23.41
N ASP A 51 -17.45 11.30 23.63
CA ASP A 51 -16.31 10.75 24.36
C ASP A 51 -16.45 10.96 25.88
N MET A 52 -17.51 11.60 26.39
CA MET A 52 -17.76 11.74 27.82
C MET A 52 -18.94 10.86 28.28
N PRO A 53 -18.70 9.64 28.82
CA PRO A 53 -19.75 8.65 29.09
C PRO A 53 -20.85 9.11 30.06
N TRP A 54 -20.57 10.12 30.88
CA TRP A 54 -21.45 10.57 31.96
C TRP A 54 -22.07 11.96 31.73
N ILE A 55 -21.42 12.79 30.92
CA ILE A 55 -21.79 14.20 30.71
C ILE A 55 -22.24 14.43 29.26
N GLY A 56 -21.74 13.65 28.31
CA GLY A 56 -21.97 13.84 26.88
C GLY A 56 -23.43 13.93 26.45
N ALA A 57 -24.30 13.11 27.04
CA ALA A 57 -25.73 13.08 26.75
C ALA A 57 -26.49 14.34 27.23
N TYR A 58 -25.91 15.11 28.16
CA TYR A 58 -26.49 16.32 28.71
C TYR A 58 -25.92 17.60 28.08
N VAL A 59 -24.94 17.47 27.19
CA VAL A 59 -24.29 18.61 26.54
C VAL A 59 -24.94 18.86 25.18
N ASN A 60 -25.63 20.00 25.04
CA ASN A 60 -26.19 20.48 23.77
C ASN A 60 -25.12 21.04 22.80
N SER A 61 -23.92 20.46 22.81
CA SER A 61 -22.79 20.84 21.97
C SER A 61 -22.04 19.59 21.53
N PRO A 62 -21.56 19.51 20.28
CA PRO A 62 -20.77 18.38 19.81
C PRO A 62 -19.39 18.28 20.49
N GLN A 63 -18.94 19.36 21.15
CA GLN A 63 -17.68 19.39 21.90
C GLN A 63 -17.86 19.82 23.35
N VAL A 64 -17.04 19.25 24.21
CA VAL A 64 -16.92 19.60 25.63
C VAL A 64 -15.54 20.19 25.89
N PHE A 65 -15.50 21.40 26.43
CA PHE A 65 -14.25 22.01 26.88
C PHE A 65 -13.83 21.44 28.23
N ILE A 66 -12.54 21.15 28.36
CA ILE A 66 -11.92 20.71 29.60
C ILE A 66 -11.34 21.94 30.28
N THR A 67 -11.73 22.17 31.53
CA THR A 67 -11.42 23.41 32.27
C THR A 67 -10.62 23.17 33.54
N ASP A 68 -10.60 21.95 34.04
CA ASP A 68 -10.06 21.59 35.35
C ASP A 68 -9.73 20.08 35.42
N ASN A 69 -9.23 19.64 36.57
CA ASN A 69 -8.91 18.23 36.81
C ASN A 69 -10.13 17.31 36.79
N ASP A 70 -11.32 17.80 37.14
CA ASP A 70 -12.52 16.97 37.22
C ASP A 70 -13.04 16.66 35.81
N SER A 71 -13.24 17.69 34.99
CA SER A 71 -13.56 17.56 33.56
C SER A 71 -12.50 16.76 32.80
N TYR A 72 -11.22 16.92 33.16
CA TYR A 72 -10.13 16.12 32.61
C TYR A 72 -10.24 14.65 33.03
N TYR A 73 -10.51 14.37 34.30
CA TYR A 73 -10.71 13.02 34.79
C TYR A 73 -11.86 12.32 34.06
N TYR A 74 -12.99 13.01 33.87
CA TYR A 74 -14.11 12.48 33.09
C TYR A 74 -13.77 12.24 31.62
N ALA A 75 -13.00 13.13 30.99
CA ALA A 75 -12.52 12.94 29.63
C ALA A 75 -11.63 11.69 29.50
N CYS A 76 -10.90 11.37 30.56
CA CYS A 76 -9.92 10.29 30.57
C CYS A 76 -10.49 8.95 31.04
N ALA A 77 -11.52 8.94 31.89
CA ALA A 77 -12.00 7.77 32.62
C ALA A 77 -12.28 6.56 31.70
N GLN A 78 -11.83 5.38 32.14
CA GLN A 78 -12.04 4.09 31.45
C GLN A 78 -11.45 4.00 30.03
N LYS A 79 -10.54 4.90 29.66
CA LYS A 79 -9.87 4.88 28.36
C LYS A 79 -8.40 4.54 28.49
N ALA A 80 -7.95 3.62 27.64
CA ALA A 80 -6.53 3.37 27.40
C ALA A 80 -5.90 4.54 26.62
N VAL A 81 -6.65 5.12 25.67
CA VAL A 81 -6.24 6.30 24.89
C VAL A 81 -7.30 7.39 24.98
N VAL A 82 -6.87 8.60 25.32
CA VAL A 82 -7.72 9.79 25.40
C VAL A 82 -7.40 10.69 24.20
N ARG A 83 -8.40 11.13 23.46
CA ARG A 83 -8.23 12.09 22.35
C ARG A 83 -8.74 13.46 22.76
N LEU A 84 -7.85 14.45 22.78
CA LEU A 84 -8.18 15.84 23.08
C LEU A 84 -7.77 16.75 21.92
N THR A 85 -8.63 17.72 21.60
CA THR A 85 -8.35 18.78 20.65
C THR A 85 -7.66 19.94 21.37
N VAL A 86 -6.57 20.46 20.81
CA VAL A 86 -5.82 21.63 21.26
C VAL A 86 -6.33 22.85 20.50
N ILE A 87 -6.87 23.81 21.24
CA ILE A 87 -7.42 25.05 20.72
C ILE A 87 -6.49 26.19 21.13
N ASN A 88 -5.95 26.92 20.16
CA ASN A 88 -5.21 28.15 20.39
C ASN A 88 -6.19 29.33 20.49
N LEU A 89 -6.35 29.88 21.69
CA LEU A 89 -7.27 30.96 22.00
C LEU A 89 -6.88 32.30 21.33
N LYS A 90 -5.61 32.45 20.92
CA LYS A 90 -5.09 33.67 20.28
C LYS A 90 -4.92 33.57 18.76
N ALA A 91 -5.28 32.44 18.15
CA ALA A 91 -5.20 32.27 16.69
C ALA A 91 -6.13 33.20 15.87
N GLY A 92 -6.81 34.15 16.53
CA GLY A 92 -7.70 35.15 15.91
C GLY A 92 -7.21 36.61 15.92
N GLU A 93 -6.01 36.93 16.42
CA GLU A 93 -5.52 38.34 16.46
C GLU A 93 -4.43 38.69 15.42
N ALA A 94 -4.14 37.80 14.46
CA ALA A 94 -3.33 38.14 13.30
C ALA A 94 -4.01 37.68 12.00
N THR A 95 -4.28 38.65 11.12
CA THR A 95 -4.81 38.56 9.74
C THR A 95 -6.23 38.02 9.56
N ALA A 96 -7.20 38.94 9.58
CA ALA A 96 -8.47 38.77 8.90
C ALA A 96 -8.24 38.75 7.37
N ALA A 97 -8.30 37.56 6.77
CA ALA A 97 -8.58 37.41 5.35
C ALA A 97 -10.10 37.45 5.14
N ALA A 98 -10.53 38.21 4.13
CA ALA A 98 -11.89 38.66 3.88
C ALA A 98 -12.92 37.52 3.70
N PRO A 99 -14.21 37.76 4.05
CA PRO A 99 -15.29 36.83 3.74
C PRO A 99 -15.66 36.93 2.25
N ALA A 100 -15.68 35.80 1.55
CA ALA A 100 -16.25 35.70 0.22
C ALA A 100 -17.78 35.82 0.31
N THR A 101 -18.29 36.98 -0.10
CA THR A 101 -19.71 37.25 -0.33
C THR A 101 -20.17 36.52 -1.59
N GLY A 102 -21.01 35.49 -1.44
CA GLY A 102 -21.74 34.85 -2.53
C GLY A 102 -23.25 34.99 -2.33
N GLY A 103 -23.79 36.16 -2.68
CA GLY A 103 -25.24 36.38 -2.77
C GLY A 103 -25.76 35.89 -4.13
N GLY A 104 -26.64 34.88 -4.11
CA GLY A 104 -27.41 34.44 -5.27
C GLY A 104 -28.90 34.64 -5.03
N ALA A 105 -29.49 35.62 -5.70
CA ALA A 105 -30.93 35.84 -5.75
C ALA A 105 -31.63 34.78 -6.63
N PRO A 106 -32.93 34.50 -6.42
CA PRO A 106 -33.65 33.44 -7.12
C PRO A 106 -34.28 33.96 -8.42
N ALA A 107 -34.07 33.25 -9.53
CA ALA A 107 -34.79 33.50 -10.78
C ALA A 107 -35.92 32.47 -10.98
N LYS A 108 -37.10 33.04 -11.24
CA LYS A 108 -38.39 32.38 -11.47
C LYS A 108 -38.46 31.65 -12.82
N GLY A 109 -39.15 30.51 -12.80
CA GLY A 109 -40.28 30.15 -13.67
C GLY A 109 -40.23 30.42 -15.17
N GLY A 110 -40.16 29.34 -15.96
CA GLY A 110 -40.62 29.28 -17.34
C GLY A 110 -41.14 27.86 -17.64
N ALA A 111 -42.41 27.75 -18.04
CA ALA A 111 -43.14 26.51 -18.31
C ALA A 111 -42.60 25.72 -19.53
N PRO A 112 -42.86 24.40 -19.64
CA PRO A 112 -42.46 23.62 -20.80
C PRO A 112 -43.53 23.70 -21.90
N ALA A 113 -43.10 23.96 -23.13
CA ALA A 113 -43.90 23.81 -24.34
C ALA A 113 -43.33 22.65 -25.18
N GLY A 114 -44.18 21.64 -25.41
CA GLY A 114 -44.39 20.97 -26.69
C GLY A 114 -43.21 20.30 -27.41
N GLY A 115 -43.16 18.97 -27.29
CA GLY A 115 -43.30 18.03 -28.42
C GLY A 115 -42.38 18.15 -29.65
N GLY A 116 -41.54 17.14 -29.84
CA GLY A 116 -40.90 16.85 -31.13
C GLY A 116 -40.27 15.47 -31.12
N GLY A 117 -40.94 14.49 -31.74
CA GLY A 117 -40.43 13.14 -31.91
C GLY A 117 -39.20 13.10 -32.82
N GLY A 118 -38.27 12.19 -32.51
CA GLY A 118 -37.10 11.92 -33.35
C GLY A 118 -36.61 10.50 -33.07
N GLY A 119 -36.68 9.65 -34.09
CA GLY A 119 -36.55 8.20 -34.00
C GLY A 119 -35.22 7.69 -33.45
N ALA A 120 -35.27 6.44 -32.98
CA ALA A 120 -34.10 5.67 -32.59
C ALA A 120 -33.07 5.65 -33.74
N ALA A 121 -31.91 6.25 -33.49
CA ALA A 121 -30.76 6.11 -34.35
C ALA A 121 -30.31 4.62 -34.34
N PRO A 122 -29.96 4.04 -35.49
CA PRO A 122 -29.49 2.67 -35.54
C PRO A 122 -28.21 2.52 -34.72
N ALA A 123 -28.10 1.42 -33.97
CA ALA A 123 -26.91 1.08 -33.22
C ALA A 123 -25.67 1.19 -34.12
N LYS A 124 -24.73 2.05 -33.71
CA LYS A 124 -23.47 2.30 -34.43
C LYS A 124 -22.74 0.96 -34.57
N ALA A 125 -22.48 0.54 -35.81
CA ALA A 125 -21.78 -0.71 -36.09
C ALA A 125 -20.44 -0.73 -35.34
N GLU A 126 -20.23 -1.74 -34.49
CA GLU A 126 -18.96 -1.96 -33.79
C GLU A 126 -17.85 -2.14 -34.83
N LYS A 127 -16.77 -1.37 -34.73
CA LYS A 127 -15.60 -1.54 -35.60
C LYS A 127 -14.92 -2.85 -35.25
N THR A 128 -14.46 -3.58 -36.27
CA THR A 128 -13.75 -4.85 -36.11
C THR A 128 -12.34 -4.77 -36.67
N ALA A 129 -11.37 -5.42 -36.02
CA ALA A 129 -10.00 -5.58 -36.53
C ALA A 129 -9.60 -7.06 -36.53
N GLU A 130 -8.89 -7.48 -37.58
CA GLU A 130 -8.21 -8.78 -37.59
C GLU A 130 -6.93 -8.72 -36.76
N VAL A 131 -6.72 -9.74 -35.93
CA VAL A 131 -5.54 -9.88 -35.10
C VAL A 131 -5.03 -11.32 -35.13
N SER A 132 -3.71 -11.46 -35.18
CA SER A 132 -3.05 -12.72 -34.89
C SER A 132 -2.99 -12.90 -33.38
N LEU A 133 -3.67 -13.93 -32.88
CA LEU A 133 -3.67 -14.34 -31.49
C LEU A 133 -2.78 -15.57 -31.37
N THR A 134 -1.99 -15.64 -30.31
CA THR A 134 -1.32 -16.88 -29.89
C THR A 134 -1.96 -17.32 -28.59
N CYS A 135 -2.36 -18.58 -28.50
CA CYS A 135 -2.87 -19.16 -27.26
C CYS A 135 -2.04 -20.38 -26.88
N GLU A 136 -1.80 -20.56 -25.59
CA GLU A 136 -1.25 -21.79 -25.05
C GLU A 136 -2.42 -22.67 -24.58
N THR A 137 -2.52 -23.87 -25.16
CA THR A 137 -3.55 -24.84 -24.75
C THR A 137 -3.22 -25.43 -23.38
N ALA A 138 -4.21 -26.02 -22.71
CA ALA A 138 -3.98 -26.71 -21.44
C ALA A 138 -2.98 -27.89 -21.52
N ALA A 139 -2.66 -28.36 -22.73
CA ALA A 139 -1.61 -29.35 -22.98
C ALA A 139 -0.21 -28.72 -23.18
N GLY A 140 -0.04 -27.42 -22.95
CA GLY A 140 1.23 -26.69 -23.13
C GLY A 140 1.61 -26.45 -24.59
N LYS A 141 0.69 -26.67 -25.53
CA LYS A 141 0.93 -26.43 -26.96
C LYS A 141 0.52 -25.02 -27.33
N THR A 142 1.44 -24.25 -27.91
CA THR A 142 1.14 -22.96 -28.53
C THR A 142 0.40 -23.16 -29.86
N VAL A 143 -0.70 -22.44 -30.04
CA VAL A 143 -1.49 -22.42 -31.27
C VAL A 143 -1.63 -20.95 -31.70
N SER A 144 -1.20 -20.66 -32.92
CA SER A 144 -1.45 -19.38 -33.57
C SER A 144 -2.79 -19.42 -34.29
N MET A 145 -3.57 -18.35 -34.17
CA MET A 145 -4.90 -18.24 -34.76
C MET A 145 -5.19 -16.80 -35.17
N SER A 146 -6.01 -16.62 -36.20
CA SER A 146 -6.49 -15.31 -36.65
C SER A 146 -7.88 -15.05 -36.08
N GLY A 147 -8.04 -14.03 -35.26
CA GLY A 147 -9.31 -13.64 -34.65
C GLY A 147 -9.79 -12.26 -35.12
N THR A 148 -11.09 -12.00 -35.01
CA THR A 148 -11.66 -10.67 -35.18
C THR A 148 -12.05 -10.11 -33.81
N VAL A 149 -11.48 -8.97 -33.42
CA VAL A 149 -11.86 -8.23 -32.20
C VAL A 149 -12.82 -7.11 -32.59
N ALA A 150 -13.88 -6.89 -31.81
CA ALA A 150 -14.85 -5.81 -31.98
C ALA A 150 -14.76 -4.80 -30.81
N GLY A 151 -14.86 -3.49 -31.09
CA GLY A 151 -14.82 -2.43 -30.06
C GLY A 151 -14.57 -1.03 -30.63
N ASP A 152 -14.19 -0.07 -29.76
CA ASP A 152 -13.70 1.24 -30.21
C ASP A 152 -12.23 1.12 -30.66
N LEU A 153 -12.06 0.70 -31.92
CA LEU A 153 -10.77 0.30 -32.50
C LEU A 153 -10.20 1.36 -33.44
N ALA A 154 -10.28 2.64 -33.08
CA ALA A 154 -9.81 3.73 -33.95
C ALA A 154 -8.37 3.52 -34.46
N ASN A 155 -7.53 2.78 -33.72
CA ASN A 155 -6.14 2.44 -34.05
C ASN A 155 -5.81 0.92 -33.90
N GLY A 156 -6.81 0.02 -34.03
CA GLY A 156 -6.66 -1.40 -33.72
C GLY A 156 -6.96 -1.75 -32.25
N PRO A 157 -6.92 -3.03 -31.85
CA PRO A 157 -7.07 -3.40 -30.44
C PRO A 157 -5.87 -2.86 -29.64
N PRO A 158 -6.09 -2.23 -28.48
CA PRO A 158 -4.99 -1.75 -27.65
C PRO A 158 -4.01 -2.90 -27.32
N ALA A 159 -2.72 -2.60 -27.18
CA ALA A 159 -1.79 -3.59 -26.65
C ALA A 159 -2.19 -3.93 -25.20
N GLY A 160 -2.26 -5.21 -24.84
CA GLY A 160 -2.61 -5.64 -23.49
C GLY A 160 -3.05 -7.09 -23.39
N GLN A 161 -3.36 -7.52 -22.18
CA GLN A 161 -3.95 -8.83 -21.92
C GLN A 161 -5.47 -8.74 -21.81
N TYR A 162 -6.15 -9.76 -22.33
CA TYR A 162 -7.60 -9.80 -22.42
C TYR A 162 -8.14 -11.08 -21.82
N LEU A 163 -9.20 -10.96 -21.03
CA LEU A 163 -9.99 -12.07 -20.55
C LEU A 163 -11.32 -12.11 -21.31
N GLY A 164 -11.57 -13.20 -22.03
CA GLY A 164 -12.78 -13.33 -22.83
C GLY A 164 -13.08 -14.75 -23.27
N THR A 165 -14.14 -14.87 -24.05
CA THR A 165 -14.54 -16.11 -24.71
C THR A 165 -14.14 -16.04 -26.19
N LEU A 166 -13.44 -17.07 -26.66
CA LEU A 166 -13.20 -17.30 -28.08
C LEU A 166 -14.20 -18.36 -28.56
N THR A 167 -15.06 -17.99 -29.50
CA THR A 167 -15.94 -18.94 -30.21
C THR A 167 -15.33 -19.28 -31.55
N VAL A 168 -15.22 -20.57 -31.86
CA VAL A 168 -14.79 -21.09 -33.16
C VAL A 168 -15.97 -21.84 -33.79
N GLU A 169 -16.43 -21.41 -34.96
CA GLU A 169 -17.53 -22.07 -35.68
C GLU A 169 -17.02 -23.30 -36.47
N ASP A 170 -17.51 -24.49 -36.13
CA ASP A 170 -17.05 -25.79 -36.67
C ASP A 170 -17.04 -25.90 -38.20
N LYS A 171 -17.96 -25.22 -38.90
CA LYS A 171 -18.14 -25.36 -40.35
C LYS A 171 -17.46 -24.28 -41.18
N THR A 172 -17.19 -23.14 -40.59
CA THR A 172 -16.72 -21.94 -41.29
C THR A 172 -15.31 -21.53 -40.83
N ALA A 173 -14.81 -22.13 -39.75
CA ALA A 173 -13.60 -21.71 -39.03
C ALA A 173 -13.62 -20.23 -38.64
N LYS A 174 -14.80 -19.59 -38.61
CA LYS A 174 -14.95 -18.20 -38.19
C LYS A 174 -14.75 -18.11 -36.69
N GLN A 175 -13.98 -17.10 -36.29
CA GLN A 175 -13.55 -16.92 -34.91
C GLN A 175 -14.07 -15.58 -34.39
N LYS A 176 -14.71 -15.62 -33.23
CA LYS A 176 -15.19 -14.41 -32.54
C LYS A 176 -14.64 -14.40 -31.13
N PHE A 177 -13.87 -13.35 -30.80
CA PHE A 177 -13.45 -13.10 -29.43
C PHE A 177 -14.30 -12.00 -28.81
N VAL A 178 -14.85 -12.25 -27.63
CA VAL A 178 -15.54 -11.25 -26.80
C VAL A 178 -14.89 -11.27 -25.42
N GLY A 179 -14.26 -10.16 -25.03
CA GLY A 179 -13.54 -10.08 -23.77
C GLY A 179 -13.35 -8.68 -23.25
N LYS A 180 -12.82 -8.60 -22.04
CA LYS A 180 -12.44 -7.37 -21.34
C LYS A 180 -10.93 -7.33 -21.19
N ALA A 181 -10.31 -6.18 -21.43
CA ALA A 181 -8.91 -5.97 -21.07
C ALA A 181 -8.75 -6.19 -19.55
N LEU A 182 -7.74 -6.97 -19.16
CA LEU A 182 -7.35 -7.09 -17.77
C LEU A 182 -6.79 -5.74 -17.29
N GLY A 183 -7.10 -5.38 -16.05
CA GLY A 183 -6.52 -4.20 -15.43
C GLY A 183 -5.02 -4.39 -15.19
N PRO A 184 -4.24 -3.31 -15.01
CA PRO A 184 -2.79 -3.40 -14.77
C PRO A 184 -2.44 -4.18 -13.50
N ASN A 185 -3.41 -4.37 -12.59
CA ASN A 185 -3.24 -5.08 -11.35
C ASN A 185 -3.77 -6.52 -11.38
N ASP A 186 -4.42 -6.96 -12.47
CA ASP A 186 -4.97 -8.30 -12.52
C ASP A 186 -3.87 -9.30 -12.89
N ILE A 187 -3.59 -10.25 -11.99
CA ILE A 187 -2.64 -11.33 -12.23
C ILE A 187 -3.43 -12.62 -12.44
N LEU A 188 -3.23 -13.26 -13.59
CA LEU A 188 -3.73 -14.61 -13.83
C LEU A 188 -3.03 -15.60 -12.89
N THR A 189 -3.79 -16.27 -12.04
CA THR A 189 -3.25 -17.22 -11.05
C THR A 189 -3.44 -18.67 -11.43
N LYS A 190 -4.61 -19.02 -11.99
CA LYS A 190 -4.97 -20.41 -12.23
C LYS A 190 -5.99 -20.52 -13.35
N PHE A 191 -5.77 -21.51 -14.22
CA PHE A 191 -6.74 -22.00 -15.18
C PHE A 191 -7.14 -23.42 -14.76
N VAL A 192 -8.41 -23.63 -14.45
CA VAL A 192 -8.93 -24.93 -14.01
C VAL A 192 -9.97 -25.42 -15.00
N ILE A 193 -9.65 -26.48 -15.73
CA ILE A 193 -10.64 -27.19 -16.54
C ILE A 193 -11.56 -27.95 -15.58
N HIS A 194 -12.85 -27.67 -15.65
CA HIS A 194 -13.86 -28.40 -14.88
C HIS A 194 -14.39 -29.59 -15.66
N ASP A 195 -14.71 -29.40 -16.94
CA ASP A 195 -15.17 -30.44 -17.86
C ASP A 195 -14.82 -30.08 -19.31
N GLN A 196 -15.39 -30.80 -20.28
CA GLN A 196 -15.12 -30.55 -21.71
C GLN A 196 -15.62 -29.20 -22.22
N ALA A 197 -16.53 -28.53 -21.51
CA ALA A 197 -17.17 -27.30 -21.94
C ALA A 197 -16.82 -26.09 -21.06
N THR A 198 -16.29 -26.31 -19.85
CA THR A 198 -16.10 -25.25 -18.86
C THR A 198 -14.69 -25.25 -18.27
N ALA A 199 -14.12 -24.05 -18.21
CA ALA A 199 -12.92 -23.76 -17.45
C ALA A 199 -13.12 -22.51 -16.60
N ARG A 200 -12.48 -22.47 -15.44
CA ARG A 200 -12.44 -21.30 -14.56
C ARG A 200 -11.08 -20.63 -14.64
N LEU A 201 -11.11 -19.34 -14.88
CA LEU A 201 -9.94 -18.47 -14.75
C LEU A 201 -10.00 -17.75 -13.40
N LEU A 202 -8.94 -17.83 -12.62
CA LEU A 202 -8.81 -17.14 -11.35
C LEU A 202 -7.77 -16.03 -11.50
N CYS A 203 -8.20 -14.79 -11.32
CA CYS A 203 -7.30 -13.64 -11.25
C CYS A 203 -7.18 -13.16 -9.80
N ARG A 204 -6.00 -12.65 -9.42
CA ARG A 204 -5.80 -11.96 -8.14
C ARG A 204 -5.29 -10.54 -8.39
N PRO A 205 -5.61 -9.58 -7.52
CA PRO A 205 -4.94 -8.30 -7.54
C PRO A 205 -3.43 -8.47 -7.26
N ARG A 206 -2.60 -7.65 -7.91
CA ARG A 206 -1.18 -7.42 -7.59
C ARG A 206 -1.05 -6.58 -6.33
N SER A 207 -1.69 -7.03 -5.26
CA SER A 207 -1.42 -6.43 -3.97
C SER A 207 -0.05 -6.90 -3.47
N ILE A 208 0.59 -6.05 -2.70
CA ILE A 208 1.84 -6.34 -2.02
C ILE A 208 1.60 -6.23 -0.53
N GLN A 209 2.33 -7.03 0.24
CA GLN A 209 2.21 -7.05 1.69
C GLN A 209 3.55 -6.67 2.35
N PRO A 210 3.88 -5.37 2.44
CA PRO A 210 5.01 -4.90 3.22
C PRO A 210 4.81 -5.26 4.69
N LYS A 211 5.84 -5.88 5.25
CA LYS A 211 5.93 -6.19 6.67
C LYS A 211 7.14 -5.49 7.28
N LEU A 212 6.95 -4.99 8.49
CA LEU A 212 7.95 -4.25 9.24
C LEU A 212 8.25 -4.98 10.54
N ASP A 213 9.46 -5.53 10.64
CA ASP A 213 9.99 -6.07 11.89
C ASP A 213 10.70 -4.94 12.64
N ILE A 214 10.25 -4.65 13.86
CA ILE A 214 10.78 -3.56 14.70
C ILE A 214 11.46 -4.19 15.92
N LEU A 215 12.77 -4.06 16.01
CA LEU A 215 13.60 -4.76 16.97
C LEU A 215 14.27 -3.76 17.91
N SER A 216 13.96 -3.85 19.20
CA SER A 216 14.60 -3.05 20.25
C SER A 216 15.00 -3.94 21.43
N ARG A 217 16.12 -3.60 22.07
CA ARG A 217 16.59 -4.27 23.30
C ARG A 217 15.80 -3.81 24.53
N THR A 218 15.32 -2.58 24.49
CA THR A 218 14.57 -1.95 25.58
C THR A 218 13.16 -1.62 25.12
N ASP A 219 12.27 -1.44 26.08
CA ASP A 219 10.92 -0.98 25.78
C ASP A 219 10.99 0.43 25.15
N THR A 220 10.68 0.52 23.85
CA THR A 220 10.75 1.75 23.07
C THR A 220 9.38 2.09 22.49
N GLY A 221 8.86 3.27 22.83
CA GLY A 221 7.69 3.83 22.16
C GLY A 221 8.08 4.36 20.78
N VAL A 222 7.36 3.95 19.74
CA VAL A 222 7.62 4.33 18.35
C VAL A 222 6.38 4.88 17.67
N GLU A 223 6.56 5.92 16.86
CA GLU A 223 5.62 6.33 15.82
C GLU A 223 6.15 5.83 14.48
N VAL A 224 5.36 5.06 13.76
CA VAL A 224 5.66 4.58 12.41
C VAL A 224 4.69 5.23 11.45
N SER A 225 5.19 5.89 10.40
CA SER A 225 4.37 6.54 9.38
C SER A 225 4.83 6.13 7.99
N TYR A 226 3.90 5.65 7.16
CA TYR A 226 4.13 5.58 5.72
C TYR A 226 3.44 6.72 4.99
N SER A 227 4.09 7.23 3.95
CA SER A 227 3.48 8.05 2.92
C SER A 227 3.53 7.30 1.60
N LEU A 228 2.37 7.05 1.03
CA LEU A 228 2.18 6.21 -0.15
C LEU A 228 1.71 7.06 -1.33
N THR A 229 2.47 7.01 -2.41
CA THR A 229 2.14 7.63 -3.70
C THR A 229 1.83 6.53 -4.70
N ASP A 230 0.68 6.61 -5.36
CA ASP A 230 0.19 5.63 -6.35
C ASP A 230 -0.11 4.24 -5.80
N TRP A 231 -0.45 4.18 -4.51
CA TRP A 231 -0.97 2.99 -3.86
C TRP A 231 -2.31 3.28 -3.18
N GLN A 232 -3.16 2.26 -3.17
CA GLN A 232 -4.35 2.17 -2.34
C GLN A 232 -4.06 1.23 -1.18
N VAL A 233 -4.31 1.68 0.05
CA VAL A 233 -4.25 0.79 1.22
C VAL A 233 -5.51 -0.05 1.26
N LEU A 234 -5.36 -1.38 1.22
CA LEU A 234 -6.45 -2.33 1.34
C LEU A 234 -6.71 -2.67 2.80
N THR A 235 -5.64 -3.06 3.52
CA THR A 235 -5.71 -3.42 4.93
C THR A 235 -4.43 -3.04 5.66
N ALA A 236 -4.54 -2.91 6.97
CA ALA A 236 -3.44 -2.60 7.87
C ALA A 236 -3.61 -3.41 9.15
N TYR A 237 -2.51 -3.94 9.67
CA TYR A 237 -2.52 -4.67 10.92
C TYR A 237 -1.32 -4.29 11.80
N PRO A 238 -1.53 -3.91 13.07
CA PRO A 238 -2.83 -3.65 13.71
C PRO A 238 -3.65 -2.55 13.01
N MET A 239 -4.97 -2.53 13.22
CA MET A 239 -5.85 -1.58 12.55
C MET A 239 -5.52 -0.14 12.96
N THR A 240 -5.42 0.76 11.98
CA THR A 240 -5.17 2.18 12.21
C THR A 240 -5.95 3.06 11.24
N SER A 241 -6.04 4.36 11.53
CA SER A 241 -6.67 5.35 10.67
C SER A 241 -5.80 5.71 9.46
N LEU A 242 -6.45 5.80 8.30
CA LEU A 242 -5.87 6.35 7.09
C LEU A 242 -6.15 7.84 7.03
N SER A 243 -5.14 8.62 6.65
CA SER A 243 -5.31 10.01 6.24
C SER A 243 -4.92 10.18 4.78
N SER A 244 -5.56 11.11 4.10
CA SER A 244 -5.21 11.48 2.72
C SER A 244 -4.85 12.95 2.70
N GLU A 245 -3.65 13.26 2.23
CA GLU A 245 -3.14 14.62 2.18
C GLU A 245 -2.42 14.81 0.85
N SER A 246 -2.79 15.84 0.09
CA SER A 246 -2.11 16.21 -1.16
C SER A 246 -1.96 15.06 -2.19
N GLY A 247 -2.94 14.14 -2.24
CA GLY A 247 -2.92 12.99 -3.16
C GLY A 247 -2.06 11.80 -2.69
N GLN A 248 -1.47 11.86 -1.49
CA GLN A 248 -0.79 10.75 -0.84
C GLN A 248 -1.69 10.13 0.22
N THR A 249 -1.69 8.79 0.29
CA THR A 249 -2.29 8.07 1.42
C THR A 249 -1.24 7.93 2.50
N ARG A 250 -1.58 8.37 3.71
CA ARG A 250 -0.75 8.22 4.89
C ARG A 250 -1.36 7.23 5.85
N ILE A 251 -0.51 6.39 6.40
CA ILE A 251 -0.86 5.42 7.44
C ILE A 251 0.13 5.57 8.60
N ARG A 252 -0.39 5.55 9.83
CA ARG A 252 0.41 5.81 11.02
C ARG A 252 0.07 4.85 12.14
N TRP A 253 1.09 4.31 12.81
CA TRP A 253 0.95 3.54 14.03
C TRP A 253 1.70 4.21 15.17
N PHE A 254 1.14 4.08 16.36
CA PHE A 254 1.82 4.40 17.61
C PHE A 254 1.94 3.08 18.37
N ALA A 255 3.16 2.59 18.54
CA ALA A 255 3.38 1.27 19.11
C ALA A 255 4.40 1.32 20.24
N GLN A 256 4.28 0.37 21.16
CA GLN A 256 5.33 0.04 22.11
C GLN A 256 6.04 -1.21 21.62
N VAL A 257 7.35 -1.11 21.41
CA VAL A 257 8.21 -2.23 21.02
C VAL A 257 8.86 -2.76 22.27
N GLY A 258 8.60 -4.02 22.60
CA GLY A 258 9.24 -4.71 23.70
C GLY A 258 10.47 -5.52 23.25
N ALA A 259 11.20 -6.03 24.23
CA ALA A 259 12.30 -6.96 23.98
C ALA A 259 11.84 -8.15 23.12
N GLY A 260 12.66 -8.53 22.13
CA GLY A 260 12.37 -9.64 21.22
C GLY A 260 11.45 -9.29 20.04
N GLY A 261 11.19 -8.00 19.78
CA GLY A 261 10.46 -7.56 18.58
C GLY A 261 8.93 -7.60 18.71
N ARG A 262 8.41 -7.79 19.93
CA ARG A 262 6.97 -7.71 20.20
C ARG A 262 6.49 -6.27 20.03
N VAL A 263 5.50 -6.06 19.18
CA VAL A 263 4.90 -4.74 18.89
C VAL A 263 3.50 -4.70 19.49
N THR A 264 3.26 -3.78 20.41
CA THR A 264 1.93 -3.50 20.98
C THR A 264 1.41 -2.20 20.39
N ASP A 265 0.36 -2.26 19.58
CA ASP A 265 -0.31 -1.05 19.10
C ASP A 265 -1.00 -0.33 20.28
N LEU A 266 -0.65 0.93 20.49
CA LEU A 266 -1.10 1.70 21.63
C LEU A 266 -2.54 2.19 21.47
N LEU A 267 -3.06 2.23 20.23
CA LEU A 267 -4.45 2.62 19.98
C LEU A 267 -5.44 1.51 20.37
N THR A 268 -5.17 0.29 19.94
CA THR A 268 -6.08 -0.85 20.11
C THR A 268 -5.68 -1.80 21.24
N GLY A 269 -4.42 -1.71 21.72
CA GLY A 269 -3.84 -2.67 22.65
C GLY A 269 -3.48 -4.01 22.00
N THR A 270 -3.53 -4.11 20.68
CA THR A 270 -3.23 -5.34 19.93
C THR A 270 -1.73 -5.65 19.99
N GLU A 271 -1.38 -6.85 20.42
CA GLU A 271 -0.01 -7.37 20.34
C GLU A 271 0.21 -8.11 19.01
N SER A 272 1.37 -7.90 18.40
CA SER A 272 1.77 -8.47 17.12
C SER A 272 3.30 -8.63 17.04
N SER A 273 3.78 -9.40 16.07
CA SER A 273 5.23 -9.60 15.84
C SER A 273 5.85 -8.56 14.89
N GLY A 274 5.12 -7.49 14.57
CA GLY A 274 5.51 -6.50 13.56
C GLY A 274 4.30 -5.70 13.07
N LEU A 275 4.53 -4.79 12.14
CA LEU A 275 3.46 -4.05 11.46
C LEU A 275 3.30 -4.56 10.03
N PHE A 276 2.07 -4.56 9.54
CA PHE A 276 1.72 -5.13 8.25
C PHE A 276 0.77 -4.19 7.52
N MET A 277 0.94 -4.06 6.21
CA MET A 277 -0.06 -3.47 5.35
C MET A 277 -0.21 -4.28 4.08
N ASP A 278 -1.42 -4.31 3.54
CA ASP A 278 -1.70 -4.81 2.20
C ASP A 278 -2.07 -3.62 1.34
N ILE A 279 -1.30 -3.39 0.28
CA ILE A 279 -1.47 -2.23 -0.59
C ILE A 279 -1.53 -2.66 -2.06
N LEU A 280 -2.33 -1.95 -2.84
CA LEU A 280 -2.61 -2.22 -4.24
C LEU A 280 -2.16 -1.03 -5.09
N PRO A 281 -1.46 -1.21 -6.22
CA PRO A 281 -1.13 -0.10 -7.09
C PRO A 281 -2.39 0.63 -7.57
N THR A 282 -2.36 1.95 -7.60
CA THR A 282 -3.43 2.72 -8.24
C THR A 282 -3.31 2.56 -9.76
N SER A 283 -4.39 2.15 -10.42
CA SER A 283 -4.41 1.97 -11.88
C SER A 283 -4.07 3.28 -12.60
N LYS A 284 -3.03 3.25 -13.45
CA LYS A 284 -2.59 4.40 -14.26
C LYS A 284 -2.35 3.99 -15.71
N PRO A 285 -2.48 4.91 -16.68
CA PRO A 285 -2.08 4.66 -18.06
C PRO A 285 -0.62 4.21 -18.16
N ALA A 286 -0.31 3.38 -19.15
CA ALA A 286 1.06 2.96 -19.42
C ALA A 286 1.95 4.18 -19.76
N PRO A 287 3.14 4.31 -19.15
CA PRO A 287 4.10 5.30 -19.57
C PRO A 287 4.65 4.95 -20.96
N ALA A 288 5.13 5.96 -21.70
CA ALA A 288 5.72 5.75 -23.02
C ALA A 288 7.03 4.94 -22.96
N ALA A 289 7.78 5.08 -21.88
CA ALA A 289 8.98 4.31 -21.57
C ALA A 289 9.15 4.19 -20.05
N VAL A 290 9.76 3.09 -19.62
CA VAL A 290 10.18 2.87 -18.23
C VAL A 290 11.70 2.79 -18.20
N GLU A 291 12.31 3.73 -17.47
CA GLU A 291 13.75 3.77 -17.24
C GLU A 291 14.16 2.60 -16.33
N PRO A 292 15.09 1.72 -16.76
CA PRO A 292 15.43 0.51 -16.00
C PRO A 292 15.87 0.77 -14.56
N GLU A 293 16.60 1.86 -14.32
CA GLU A 293 17.08 2.25 -12.99
C GLU A 293 16.26 3.38 -12.35
N GLY A 294 15.16 3.77 -12.98
CA GLY A 294 14.27 4.81 -12.49
C GLY A 294 13.47 4.40 -11.24
N PRO A 295 12.70 5.33 -10.67
CA PRO A 295 11.79 5.05 -9.56
C PRO A 295 10.79 3.94 -9.87
N LEU A 296 10.37 3.22 -8.83
CA LEU A 296 9.28 2.27 -8.94
C LEU A 296 8.01 2.98 -9.41
N LEU A 297 7.44 2.49 -10.51
CA LEU A 297 6.10 2.84 -10.97
C LEU A 297 5.15 1.71 -10.55
N PRO A 298 4.33 1.86 -9.49
CA PRO A 298 3.55 0.74 -8.93
C PRO A 298 2.67 0.00 -9.94
N ALA A 299 2.02 0.73 -10.85
CA ALA A 299 1.17 0.13 -11.88
C ALA A 299 1.98 -0.55 -12.99
N TRP A 300 3.24 -0.15 -13.20
CA TRP A 300 4.11 -0.56 -14.29
C TRP A 300 5.53 -0.92 -13.79
N PRO A 301 5.66 -1.88 -12.85
CA PRO A 301 6.96 -2.32 -12.39
C PRO A 301 7.71 -3.03 -13.54
N ASP A 302 9.03 -2.94 -13.56
CA ASP A 302 9.85 -3.39 -14.70
C ASP A 302 10.87 -4.46 -14.31
N ILE A 303 10.87 -5.57 -15.06
CA ILE A 303 11.87 -6.65 -14.97
C ILE A 303 12.23 -7.12 -16.38
N ARG A 304 13.49 -6.87 -16.76
CA ARG A 304 14.06 -7.24 -18.05
C ARG A 304 15.51 -7.72 -17.85
N PRO A 305 16.12 -8.42 -18.83
CA PRO A 305 17.49 -8.87 -18.71
C PRO A 305 18.46 -7.76 -18.33
N ILE A 306 18.26 -6.52 -18.78
CA ILE A 306 19.17 -5.42 -18.47
C ILE A 306 19.28 -5.08 -16.97
N ASN A 307 18.22 -5.25 -16.18
CA ASN A 307 18.13 -4.79 -14.77
C ASN A 307 17.82 -5.89 -13.75
N ALA A 308 17.87 -7.16 -14.15
CA ALA A 308 17.46 -8.29 -13.32
C ALA A 308 18.26 -9.56 -13.60
N PHE A 309 18.04 -10.57 -12.77
CA PHE A 309 18.65 -11.90 -12.86
C PHE A 309 17.56 -12.95 -12.99
N CYS A 310 17.86 -14.06 -13.65
CA CYS A 310 16.92 -15.15 -13.83
C CYS A 310 17.50 -16.46 -13.31
N LEU A 311 16.74 -17.13 -12.45
CA LEU A 311 17.12 -18.42 -11.86
C LEU A 311 16.00 -19.44 -12.04
N PRO A 312 16.33 -20.72 -12.26
CA PRO A 312 15.37 -21.80 -12.04
C PRO A 312 14.79 -21.70 -10.62
N GLN A 313 13.50 -21.94 -10.48
CA GLN A 313 12.78 -21.89 -9.21
C GLN A 313 13.45 -22.72 -8.10
N SER A 314 13.98 -23.89 -8.45
CA SER A 314 14.71 -24.78 -7.54
C SER A 314 15.98 -24.16 -6.95
N LEU A 315 16.59 -23.20 -7.65
CA LEU A 315 17.77 -22.47 -7.22
C LEU A 315 17.43 -21.12 -6.59
N PHE A 316 16.31 -20.50 -6.99
CA PHE A 316 15.88 -19.20 -6.49
C PHE A 316 15.64 -19.19 -4.97
N ILE A 317 14.90 -20.17 -4.43
CA ILE A 317 14.57 -20.20 -3.00
C ILE A 317 15.81 -20.33 -2.10
N PRO A 318 16.72 -21.30 -2.32
CA PRO A 318 17.96 -21.38 -1.55
C PRO A 318 18.85 -20.16 -1.74
N HIS A 319 18.83 -19.55 -2.94
CA HIS A 319 19.61 -18.35 -3.23
C HIS A 319 19.11 -17.14 -2.42
N ILE A 320 17.80 -16.86 -2.42
CA ILE A 320 17.25 -15.73 -1.68
C ILE A 320 17.41 -15.89 -0.16
N ASP A 321 17.23 -17.09 0.39
CA ASP A 321 17.47 -17.34 1.83
C ASP A 321 18.93 -17.05 2.23
N ARG A 322 19.88 -17.43 1.37
CA ARG A 322 21.31 -17.14 1.57
C ARG A 322 21.58 -15.64 1.55
N ILE A 323 21.00 -14.90 0.60
CA ILE A 323 21.10 -13.44 0.54
C ILE A 323 20.56 -12.84 1.84
N LEU A 324 19.33 -13.18 2.23
CA LEU A 324 18.70 -12.66 3.43
C LEU A 324 19.50 -12.98 4.70
N THR A 325 20.12 -14.16 4.75
CA THR A 325 21.05 -14.55 5.83
C THR A 325 22.28 -13.66 5.85
N ALA A 326 22.91 -13.43 4.69
CA ALA A 326 24.09 -12.58 4.56
C ALA A 326 23.80 -11.09 4.86
N LEU A 327 22.55 -10.66 4.66
CA LEU A 327 22.07 -9.33 5.04
C LEU A 327 21.79 -9.20 6.56
N GLY A 328 21.83 -10.29 7.32
CA GLY A 328 21.62 -10.28 8.77
C GLY A 328 20.15 -10.31 9.18
N VAL A 329 19.23 -10.65 8.27
CA VAL A 329 17.80 -10.78 8.60
C VAL A 329 17.60 -11.98 9.53
N PRO A 330 16.88 -11.84 10.68
CA PRO A 330 16.63 -12.95 11.60
C PRO A 330 15.89 -14.13 10.96
N VAL A 331 16.11 -15.34 11.46
CA VAL A 331 15.52 -16.59 10.93
C VAL A 331 13.99 -16.51 10.81
N GLU A 332 13.33 -15.92 11.82
CA GLU A 332 11.88 -15.73 11.83
C GLU A 332 11.42 -14.82 10.67
N GLY A 333 12.10 -13.69 10.47
CA GLY A 333 11.83 -12.76 9.37
C GLY A 333 12.00 -13.44 8.01
N ARG A 334 13.12 -14.14 7.80
CA ARG A 334 13.38 -14.87 6.54
C ARG A 334 12.35 -15.97 6.27
N THR A 335 11.97 -16.72 7.30
CA THR A 335 10.95 -17.77 7.19
C THR A 335 9.59 -17.17 6.84
N SER A 336 9.20 -16.08 7.52
CA SER A 336 7.96 -15.35 7.24
C SER A 336 7.94 -14.80 5.81
N MET A 337 9.05 -14.20 5.35
CA MET A 337 9.22 -13.72 3.98
C MET A 337 8.98 -14.84 2.98
N ILE A 338 9.82 -15.88 3.02
CA ILE A 338 9.81 -16.97 2.04
C ILE A 338 8.44 -17.65 2.02
N THR A 339 7.87 -17.99 3.18
CA THR A 339 6.56 -18.66 3.25
C THR A 339 5.42 -17.81 2.69
N SER A 340 5.44 -16.49 2.89
CA SER A 340 4.45 -15.60 2.27
C SER A 340 4.57 -15.53 0.75
N TRP A 341 5.79 -15.70 0.21
CA TRP A 341 6.07 -15.57 -1.22
C TRP A 341 5.90 -16.89 -1.99
N LEU A 342 6.05 -18.04 -1.31
CA LEU A 342 6.01 -19.38 -1.88
C LEU A 342 4.81 -19.61 -2.81
N PRO A 343 3.55 -19.27 -2.43
CA PRO A 343 2.41 -19.51 -3.32
C PRO A 343 2.54 -18.83 -4.70
N SER A 344 3.26 -17.70 -4.76
CA SER A 344 3.49 -16.98 -6.02
C SER A 344 4.70 -17.46 -6.78
N LEU A 345 5.78 -17.77 -6.07
CA LEU A 345 6.97 -18.36 -6.66
C LEU A 345 6.71 -19.76 -7.23
N MET A 346 5.84 -20.54 -6.59
CA MET A 346 5.59 -21.93 -6.98
C MET A 346 4.90 -22.09 -8.34
N ARG A 347 4.38 -21.01 -8.93
CA ARG A 347 3.70 -21.04 -10.24
C ARG A 347 4.63 -21.05 -11.44
N HIS A 348 5.91 -20.69 -11.24
CA HIS A 348 6.82 -20.40 -12.33
C HIS A 348 8.04 -21.30 -12.29
N LYS A 349 8.43 -21.88 -13.43
CA LYS A 349 9.65 -22.72 -13.51
C LYS A 349 10.94 -21.91 -13.39
N ASN A 350 10.95 -20.71 -13.98
CA ASN A 350 12.08 -19.78 -13.95
C ASN A 350 11.60 -18.45 -13.38
N ILE A 351 12.41 -17.86 -12.50
CA ILE A 351 12.11 -16.64 -11.76
C ILE A 351 13.12 -15.57 -12.16
N ALA A 352 12.66 -14.52 -12.82
CA ALA A 352 13.42 -13.30 -12.95
C ALA A 352 13.14 -12.38 -11.76
N TYR A 353 14.17 -11.77 -11.18
CA TYR A 353 14.03 -10.91 -10.01
C TYR A 353 15.07 -9.79 -9.97
N ARG A 354 14.72 -8.73 -9.24
CA ARG A 354 15.63 -7.64 -8.85
C ARG A 354 15.26 -7.08 -7.50
N LEU A 355 16.24 -6.52 -6.80
CA LEU A 355 16.03 -5.75 -5.58
C LEU A 355 15.92 -4.27 -5.96
N LEU A 356 15.06 -3.52 -5.27
CA LEU A 356 14.96 -2.08 -5.43
C LEU A 356 15.86 -1.36 -4.43
N SER A 357 16.53 -0.32 -4.91
CA SER A 357 17.29 0.57 -4.04
C SER A 357 16.39 1.54 -3.28
N PRO A 358 16.88 2.14 -2.17
CA PRO A 358 16.15 3.18 -1.47
C PRO A 358 15.72 4.32 -2.41
N ALA A 359 16.59 4.74 -3.34
CA ALA A 359 16.27 5.79 -4.32
C ALA A 359 15.14 5.40 -5.29
N GLN A 360 15.00 4.11 -5.59
CA GLN A 360 13.93 3.60 -6.44
C GLN A 360 12.60 3.47 -5.68
N LEU A 361 12.66 3.14 -4.40
CA LEU A 361 11.48 2.86 -3.57
C LEU A 361 10.86 4.11 -2.92
N GLU A 362 11.70 5.00 -2.38
CA GLU A 362 11.29 6.16 -1.57
C GLU A 362 10.28 7.10 -2.25
N PRO A 363 10.34 7.37 -3.58
CA PRO A 363 9.36 8.21 -4.25
C PRO A 363 7.91 7.67 -4.18
N SER A 364 7.76 6.35 -4.05
CA SER A 364 6.46 5.69 -4.06
C SER A 364 6.01 5.24 -2.67
N ILE A 365 6.95 4.75 -1.84
CA ILE A 365 6.70 4.29 -0.48
C ILE A 365 7.76 4.91 0.43
N SER A 366 7.41 5.99 1.12
CA SER A 366 8.27 6.63 2.11
C SER A 366 7.93 6.14 3.51
N LEU A 367 8.96 5.78 4.29
CA LEU A 367 8.83 5.25 5.64
C LEU A 367 9.55 6.18 6.63
N ARG A 368 8.81 6.66 7.63
CA ARG A 368 9.34 7.49 8.71
C ARG A 368 9.05 6.87 10.06
N ILE A 369 10.07 6.79 10.91
CA ILE A 369 9.97 6.23 12.25
C ILE A 369 10.53 7.22 13.26
N ILE A 370 9.82 7.41 14.38
CA ILE A 370 10.25 8.26 15.51
C ILE A 370 10.23 7.42 16.79
N PRO A 371 11.31 7.40 17.59
CA PRO A 371 12.63 7.94 17.27
C PRO A 371 13.22 7.26 16.01
N PRO A 372 14.15 7.91 15.28
CA PRO A 372 14.80 7.25 14.15
C PRO A 372 15.52 5.98 14.58
N PRO A 373 15.42 4.87 13.83
CA PRO A 373 16.19 3.68 14.10
C PRO A 373 17.68 3.92 13.85
N GLU A 374 18.52 3.22 14.60
CA GLU A 374 19.96 3.20 14.34
C GLU A 374 20.29 2.42 13.07
N VAL A 375 19.42 1.46 12.71
CA VAL A 375 19.52 0.68 11.47
C VAL A 375 18.16 0.56 10.82
N LEU A 376 18.06 0.97 9.56
CA LEU A 376 16.88 0.74 8.72
C LEU A 376 17.33 0.02 7.44
N VAL A 377 16.77 -1.17 7.20
CA VAL A 377 16.97 -1.87 5.93
C VAL A 377 15.62 -2.21 5.32
N ARG A 378 15.48 -1.93 4.01
CA ARG A 378 14.26 -2.14 3.25
C ARG A 378 14.56 -3.09 2.11
N ILE A 379 14.00 -4.30 2.16
CA ILE A 379 14.22 -5.36 1.17
C ILE A 379 12.97 -5.46 0.32
N PHE A 380 12.99 -4.78 -0.82
CA PHE A 380 11.88 -4.82 -1.77
C PHE A 380 12.30 -5.59 -3.01
N VAL A 381 11.66 -6.72 -3.27
CA VAL A 381 11.99 -7.58 -4.41
C VAL A 381 10.86 -7.54 -5.43
N LEU A 382 11.21 -7.20 -6.66
CA LEU A 382 10.35 -7.44 -7.82
C LEU A 382 10.68 -8.81 -8.40
N PHE A 383 9.68 -9.58 -8.81
CA PHE A 383 9.91 -10.82 -9.55
C PHE A 383 8.88 -11.04 -10.66
N ARG A 384 9.22 -11.81 -11.70
CA ARG A 384 8.28 -12.35 -12.68
C ARG A 384 8.63 -13.80 -13.03
N GLY A 385 7.63 -14.55 -13.49
CA GLY A 385 7.87 -15.83 -14.15
C GLY A 385 8.44 -15.62 -15.55
N VAL A 386 9.47 -16.38 -15.91
CA VAL A 386 10.03 -16.40 -17.27
C VAL A 386 9.63 -17.70 -17.97
N PRO A 387 8.81 -17.64 -19.03
CA PRO A 387 8.48 -18.81 -19.84
C PRO A 387 9.72 -19.45 -20.45
N ASP A 388 9.69 -20.77 -20.68
CA ASP A 388 10.82 -21.53 -21.23
C ASP A 388 11.33 -20.96 -22.57
N ALA A 389 10.43 -20.35 -23.37
CA ALA A 389 10.76 -19.68 -24.63
C ALA A 389 11.60 -18.39 -24.46
N GLU A 390 11.45 -17.67 -23.34
CA GLU A 390 12.16 -16.42 -23.06
C GLU A 390 13.51 -16.65 -22.35
N VAL A 391 13.74 -17.83 -21.77
CA VAL A 391 14.95 -18.12 -20.94
C VAL A 391 16.25 -17.84 -21.71
N GLY A 392 16.26 -18.02 -23.03
CA GLY A 392 17.42 -17.72 -23.88
C GLY A 392 17.86 -16.24 -23.82
N GLU A 393 16.94 -15.30 -23.55
CA GLU A 393 17.24 -13.87 -23.40
C GLU A 393 18.01 -13.56 -22.10
N TRP A 394 18.05 -14.53 -21.17
CA TRP A 394 18.64 -14.39 -19.84
C TRP A 394 19.96 -15.16 -19.67
N HIS A 395 20.57 -15.64 -20.76
CA HIS A 395 21.77 -16.49 -20.72
C HIS A 395 22.93 -15.85 -19.91
N ASP A 396 23.14 -14.54 -20.03
CA ASP A 396 24.17 -13.78 -19.31
C ASP A 396 23.67 -13.17 -17.98
N ARG A 397 22.55 -13.68 -17.45
CA ARG A 397 21.88 -13.20 -16.22
C ARG A 397 21.50 -14.33 -15.26
N GLY A 398 22.15 -15.49 -15.39
CA GLY A 398 21.98 -16.67 -14.54
C GLY A 398 22.70 -16.60 -13.18
N LEU A 399 22.77 -17.74 -12.47
CA LEU A 399 23.29 -17.84 -11.10
C LEU A 399 24.70 -17.26 -10.90
N LEU A 400 25.63 -17.57 -11.80
CA LEU A 400 27.01 -17.05 -11.69
C LEU A 400 27.02 -15.51 -11.73
N HIS A 401 26.19 -14.92 -12.59
CA HIS A 401 26.06 -13.47 -12.69
C HIS A 401 25.31 -12.88 -11.51
N ALA A 402 24.33 -13.59 -10.94
CA ALA A 402 23.72 -13.19 -9.69
C ALA A 402 24.81 -13.16 -8.59
N GLU A 403 25.49 -14.27 -8.35
CA GLU A 403 26.47 -14.40 -7.26
C GLU A 403 27.71 -13.51 -7.42
N ALA A 404 28.17 -13.25 -8.65
CA ALA A 404 29.32 -12.39 -8.91
C ALA A 404 28.97 -10.91 -9.20
N GLY A 405 27.76 -10.65 -9.69
CA GLY A 405 27.38 -9.38 -10.31
C GLY A 405 26.49 -8.49 -9.45
N LEU A 406 25.96 -8.96 -8.32
CA LEU A 406 25.26 -8.08 -7.39
C LEU A 406 25.99 -7.94 -6.06
N ASP A 407 26.38 -6.71 -5.79
CA ASP A 407 26.53 -6.27 -4.42
C ASP A 407 25.13 -5.98 -3.87
N TRP A 408 24.44 -7.05 -3.43
CA TRP A 408 23.11 -6.96 -2.80
C TRP A 408 23.09 -5.99 -1.63
N LYS A 409 24.24 -5.76 -0.99
CA LYS A 409 24.38 -4.84 0.12
C LYS A 409 24.29 -3.40 -0.36
N ASP A 410 25.05 -3.06 -1.40
CA ASP A 410 24.97 -1.73 -2.03
C ASP A 410 23.57 -1.46 -2.60
N ALA A 411 23.00 -2.45 -3.29
CA ALA A 411 21.69 -2.32 -3.93
C ALA A 411 20.59 -1.89 -2.96
N ILE A 412 20.59 -2.35 -1.70
CA ILE A 412 19.56 -2.00 -0.71
C ILE A 412 20.00 -0.94 0.31
N GLY A 413 21.22 -0.42 0.19
CA GLY A 413 21.81 0.47 1.22
C GLY A 413 22.01 -0.25 2.56
N TRP A 414 22.53 -1.48 2.52
CA TRP A 414 22.73 -2.32 3.71
C TRP A 414 23.68 -1.70 4.73
N ASP A 415 23.33 -1.87 6.01
CA ASP A 415 24.16 -1.47 7.15
C ASP A 415 24.80 -2.70 7.81
N VAL A 416 26.08 -2.59 8.18
CA VAL A 416 26.81 -3.68 8.86
C VAL A 416 26.19 -4.09 10.19
N ASN A 417 25.44 -3.20 10.83
CA ASN A 417 24.84 -3.38 12.14
C ASN A 417 23.44 -4.01 12.07
N VAL A 418 22.96 -4.45 10.90
CA VAL A 418 21.65 -5.15 10.80
C VAL A 418 21.57 -6.36 11.73
N GLY A 419 22.69 -7.06 11.96
CA GLY A 419 22.75 -8.18 12.90
C GLY A 419 22.96 -7.80 14.37
N ASP A 420 23.21 -6.52 14.69
CA ASP A 420 23.57 -6.09 16.05
C ASP A 420 22.32 -5.95 16.95
N GLU A 421 22.08 -6.94 17.79
CA GLU A 421 20.96 -6.95 18.73
C GLU A 421 21.02 -5.87 19.82
N SER A 422 22.14 -5.17 19.96
CA SER A 422 22.23 -4.02 20.87
C SER A 422 21.58 -2.75 20.33
N LYS A 423 21.28 -2.72 19.02
CA LYS A 423 20.76 -1.57 18.29
C LYS A 423 19.25 -1.55 18.19
N PHE A 424 18.68 -0.35 18.11
CA PHE A 424 17.30 -0.18 17.64
C PHE A 424 17.26 -0.32 16.11
N ARG A 425 16.72 -1.44 15.62
CA ARG A 425 16.75 -1.85 14.22
C ARG A 425 15.35 -2.01 13.66
N VAL A 426 15.21 -1.69 12.38
CA VAL A 426 13.97 -1.87 11.63
C VAL A 426 14.29 -2.55 10.30
N ILE A 427 13.56 -3.62 10.02
CA ILE A 427 13.69 -4.38 8.78
C ILE A 427 12.33 -4.39 8.10
N GLU A 428 12.23 -3.70 6.96
CA GLU A 428 11.08 -3.79 6.08
C GLU A 428 11.35 -4.81 5.00
N TYR A 429 10.35 -5.62 4.66
CA TYR A 429 10.40 -6.44 3.46
C TYR A 429 9.06 -6.52 2.74
N ALA A 430 9.16 -6.57 1.42
CA ALA A 430 8.02 -6.69 0.53
C ALA A 430 8.42 -7.41 -0.77
N PHE A 431 7.41 -7.96 -1.44
CA PHE A 431 7.57 -8.75 -2.64
C PHE A 431 6.45 -8.45 -3.61
N MET A 432 6.81 -8.16 -4.86
CA MET A 432 5.85 -7.75 -5.88
C MET A 432 6.01 -8.58 -7.14
N GLU A 433 4.93 -9.23 -7.57
CA GLU A 433 4.89 -9.92 -8.85
C GLU A 433 4.69 -8.91 -9.97
N VAL A 434 5.63 -8.89 -10.89
CA VAL A 434 5.61 -8.13 -12.13
C VAL A 434 4.97 -9.00 -13.21
N HIS A 435 4.28 -8.33 -14.11
CA HIS A 435 3.57 -8.96 -15.20
C HIS A 435 4.27 -8.61 -16.52
N ASN A 436 4.16 -9.50 -17.50
CA ASN A 436 4.69 -9.29 -18.85
C ASN A 436 3.96 -8.19 -19.61
#